data_AF-A0A2E8J7U0-F1
#
_entry.id   AF-A0A2E8J7U0-F1
#
_cell.length_a   1.000
_cell.length_b   1.000
_cell.length_c   1.000
_cell.angle_alpha   90.00
_cell.angle_beta   90.00
_cell.angle_gamma   90.00
#
_symmetry.space_group_name_H-M   'P 1'
#
loop_
_entity.id
_entity.type
_entity.pdbx_description
1 polymer ?
#
loop_
_entity_poly.entity_id
_entity_poly.type
_entity_poly.pdbx_seq_one_letter_code
_entity_poly.pdbx_strand_id
1 'polypeptide(L)'
;MDRAGTSTRENLITAGIITDRADDILQRISQQDYRRLQLGNLIERADSSARQQYADELEELNQNGVVLRTEAGDDAYDNYLFASGQSNRVKVTSVLSGSPAEMIGLQSEDIILTYNDQRIMRWRDIRSATLQGEIGSYIDIEILQDGSRMNFSIPIGTLGVQLAGVQLEPQNQP
;
A
#
# COMPACT_ATOMS: atom_id res chain seq x y z
N MET A 1 25.37 -14.01 2.92
CA MET A 1 24.85 -13.40 4.17
C MET A 1 23.62 -12.59 3.81
N ASP A 2 22.45 -13.20 3.90
CA ASP A 2 21.17 -12.61 3.48
C ASP A 2 20.58 -11.76 4.61
N ARG A 3 21.10 -10.54 4.76
CA ARG A 3 20.63 -9.60 5.79
C ARG A 3 19.22 -9.08 5.50
N ALA A 4 18.83 -9.02 4.23
CA ALA A 4 17.50 -8.54 3.82
C ALA A 4 16.39 -9.52 4.25
N GLY A 5 16.50 -10.81 3.91
CA GLY A 5 15.47 -11.80 4.25
C GLY A 5 15.29 -12.04 5.76
N THR A 6 16.39 -12.02 6.51
CA THR A 6 16.36 -12.16 7.98
C THR A 6 15.61 -10.98 8.61
N SER A 7 15.88 -9.76 8.14
CA SER A 7 15.20 -8.55 8.64
C SER A 7 13.70 -8.54 8.31
N THR A 8 13.30 -9.02 7.13
CA THR A 8 11.87 -9.07 6.76
C THR A 8 11.09 -10.03 7.65
N ARG A 9 11.64 -11.22 7.92
CA ARG A 9 11.02 -12.20 8.84
C ARG A 9 10.84 -11.63 10.24
N GLU A 10 11.89 -11.02 10.79
CA GLU A 10 11.85 -10.40 12.11
C GLU A 10 10.81 -9.26 12.18
N ASN A 11 10.71 -8.45 11.13
CA ASN A 11 9.69 -7.39 11.05
C ASN A 11 8.27 -7.94 11.01
N LEU A 12 8.02 -9.07 10.33
CA LEU A 12 6.71 -9.73 10.31
C LEU A 12 6.34 -10.30 11.68
N ILE A 13 7.31 -10.90 12.38
CA ILE A 13 7.10 -11.42 13.73
C ILE A 13 6.81 -10.26 14.71
N THR A 14 7.61 -9.18 14.62
CA THR A 14 7.39 -7.95 15.39
C THR A 14 6.01 -7.34 15.10
N ALA A 15 5.51 -7.50 13.88
CA ALA A 15 4.19 -7.05 13.48
C ALA A 15 3.02 -7.88 14.04
N GLY A 16 3.30 -8.94 14.81
CA GLY A 16 2.31 -9.82 15.41
C GLY A 16 1.96 -11.05 14.55
N ILE A 17 2.68 -11.28 13.45
CA ILE A 17 2.48 -12.47 12.62
C ILE A 17 3.21 -13.64 13.26
N ILE A 18 2.49 -14.75 13.51
CA ILE A 18 3.10 -15.96 14.05
C ILE A 18 4.20 -16.48 13.11
N THR A 19 5.26 -17.04 13.70
CA THR A 19 6.48 -17.44 12.98
C THR A 19 6.20 -18.33 11.77
N ASP A 20 5.40 -19.39 11.94
CA ASP A 20 5.09 -20.32 10.85
C ASP A 20 4.37 -19.64 9.69
N ARG A 21 3.47 -18.69 9.98
CA ARG A 21 2.75 -17.92 8.95
C ARG A 21 3.68 -16.91 8.26
N ALA A 22 4.56 -16.25 9.01
CA ALA A 22 5.55 -15.36 8.43
C ALA A 22 6.48 -16.12 7.47
N ASP A 23 6.91 -17.32 7.86
CA ASP A 23 7.75 -18.18 7.02
C ASP A 23 7.01 -18.64 5.75
N ASP A 24 5.74 -19.07 5.86
CA ASP A 24 4.92 -19.42 4.70
C ASP A 24 4.74 -18.25 3.71
N ILE A 25 4.40 -17.05 4.21
CA ILE A 25 4.22 -15.86 3.38
C ILE A 25 5.52 -15.54 2.63
N LEU A 26 6.65 -15.52 3.34
CA LEU A 26 7.96 -15.22 2.74
C LEU A 26 8.38 -16.28 1.71
N GLN A 27 8.10 -17.55 2.00
CA GLN A 27 8.36 -18.64 1.07
C GLN A 27 7.55 -18.48 -0.21
N ARG A 28 6.24 -18.20 -0.10
CA ARG A 28 5.36 -18.00 -1.27
C ARG A 28 5.77 -16.78 -2.10
N ILE A 29 6.11 -15.66 -1.46
CA ILE A 29 6.65 -14.47 -2.14
C ILE A 29 7.93 -14.84 -2.92
N SER A 30 8.88 -15.50 -2.26
CA SER A 30 10.16 -15.89 -2.87
C SER A 30 9.97 -16.84 -4.06
N GLN A 31 9.04 -17.78 -3.96
CA GLN A 31 8.70 -18.70 -5.06
C GLN A 31 8.12 -17.97 -6.27
N GLN A 32 7.21 -17.02 -6.05
CA GLN A 32 6.65 -16.22 -7.14
C GLN A 32 7.67 -15.28 -7.78
N ASP A 33 8.52 -14.64 -6.98
CA ASP A 33 9.60 -13.78 -7.51
C ASP A 33 10.58 -14.59 -8.35
N TYR A 34 10.95 -15.79 -7.88
CA TYR A 34 11.78 -16.69 -8.66
C TYR A 34 11.09 -17.09 -9.97
N ARG A 35 9.80 -17.44 -9.95
CA ARG A 35 9.06 -17.78 -11.17
C ARG A 35 8.97 -16.61 -12.14
N ARG A 36 8.77 -15.38 -11.65
CA ARG A 36 8.78 -14.15 -12.45
C ARG A 36 10.12 -13.98 -13.17
N LEU A 37 11.23 -14.16 -12.46
CA LEU A 37 12.57 -14.09 -13.05
C LEU A 37 12.80 -15.19 -14.09
N GLN A 38 12.34 -16.43 -13.82
CA GLN A 38 12.42 -17.52 -14.78
C GLN A 38 11.64 -17.20 -16.06
N LEU A 39 10.40 -16.73 -15.94
CA LEU A 39 9.55 -16.36 -17.08
C LEU A 39 10.17 -15.22 -17.90
N GLY A 40 10.70 -14.18 -17.26
CA GLY A 40 11.44 -13.13 -17.94
C GLY A 40 12.61 -13.69 -18.76
N ASN A 41 13.42 -14.57 -18.16
CA ASN A 41 14.52 -15.22 -18.88
C ASN A 41 14.06 -16.13 -20.04
N LEU A 42 12.92 -16.81 -19.88
CA LEU A 42 12.36 -17.69 -20.91
C LEU A 42 11.81 -16.89 -22.09
N ILE A 43 11.11 -15.78 -21.84
CA ILE A 43 10.58 -14.86 -22.87
C ILE A 43 11.69 -14.36 -23.80
N GLU A 44 12.84 -14.00 -23.24
CA GLU A 44 14.01 -13.52 -23.99
C GLU A 44 14.63 -14.63 -24.88
N ARG A 45 14.50 -15.90 -24.48
CA ARG A 45 15.13 -17.05 -25.17
C ARG A 45 14.19 -17.80 -26.09
N ALA A 46 12.88 -17.59 -25.96
CA ALA A 46 11.85 -18.35 -26.66
C ALA A 46 11.71 -17.94 -28.13
N ASP A 47 11.21 -18.87 -28.96
CA ASP A 47 10.61 -18.51 -30.24
C ASP A 47 9.28 -17.76 -30.04
N SER A 48 8.70 -17.26 -31.14
CA SER A 48 7.49 -16.43 -31.09
C SER A 48 6.28 -17.13 -30.45
N SER A 49 6.16 -18.45 -30.57
CA SER A 49 5.00 -19.19 -30.06
C SER A 49 5.10 -19.44 -28.55
N ALA A 50 6.27 -19.87 -28.07
CA ALA A 50 6.52 -20.07 -26.65
C ALA A 50 6.60 -18.73 -25.89
N ARG A 51 7.07 -17.65 -26.55
CA ARG A 51 7.12 -16.31 -25.95
C ARG A 51 5.74 -15.82 -25.50
N GLN A 52 4.70 -16.03 -26.31
CA GLN A 52 3.35 -15.62 -25.95
C GLN A 52 2.87 -16.36 -24.70
N GLN A 53 3.05 -17.68 -24.65
CA GLN A 53 2.65 -18.49 -23.49
C GLN A 53 3.34 -18.04 -22.20
N TYR A 54 4.64 -17.74 -22.25
CA TYR A 54 5.36 -17.24 -21.08
C TYR A 54 4.94 -15.82 -20.69
N ALA A 55 4.59 -14.97 -21.66
CA ALA A 55 4.08 -13.63 -21.40
C ALA A 55 2.71 -13.68 -20.72
N ASP A 56 1.81 -14.55 -21.18
CA ASP A 56 0.49 -14.76 -20.59
C ASP A 56 0.62 -15.29 -19.15
N GLU A 57 1.50 -16.28 -18.92
CA GLU A 57 1.75 -16.80 -17.57
C GLU A 57 2.37 -15.74 -16.65
N LEU A 58 3.28 -14.91 -17.18
CA LEU A 58 3.88 -13.81 -16.43
C LEU A 58 2.83 -12.76 -16.03
N GLU A 59 1.90 -12.45 -16.94
CA GLU A 59 0.78 -11.56 -16.67
C GLU A 59 -0.12 -12.14 -15.57
N GLU A 60 -0.52 -13.41 -15.66
CA GLU A 60 -1.32 -14.08 -14.64
C GLU A 60 -0.61 -14.08 -13.28
N LEU A 61 0.67 -14.39 -13.25
CA LEU A 61 1.49 -14.36 -12.03
C LEU A 61 1.56 -12.96 -11.42
N ASN A 62 1.64 -11.92 -12.25
CA ASN A 62 1.65 -10.53 -11.78
C ASN A 62 0.29 -10.09 -11.24
N GLN A 63 -0.81 -10.57 -11.81
CA GLN A 63 -2.17 -10.31 -11.33
C GLN A 63 -2.44 -11.04 -10.00
N ASN A 64 -1.92 -12.25 -9.84
CA ASN A 64 -2.11 -13.12 -8.67
C ASN A 64 -0.92 -13.11 -7.70
N GLY A 65 -0.17 -12.00 -7.66
CA GLY A 65 0.98 -11.86 -6.77
C GLY A 65 0.57 -11.93 -5.29
N VAL A 66 1.41 -12.56 -4.47
CA VAL A 66 1.27 -12.61 -3.02
C VAL A 66 1.54 -11.21 -2.47
N VAL A 67 0.48 -10.49 -2.12
CA VAL A 67 0.57 -9.16 -1.54
C VAL A 67 0.56 -9.28 -0.03
N LEU A 68 1.66 -8.84 0.60
CA LEU A 68 1.82 -8.93 2.06
C LEU A 68 0.63 -8.31 2.83
N ARG A 69 0.12 -7.16 2.40
CA ARG A 69 -1.04 -6.50 3.02
C ARG A 69 -2.28 -7.40 3.03
N THR A 70 -2.55 -8.09 1.92
CA THR A 70 -3.68 -9.02 1.79
C THR A 70 -3.49 -10.26 2.66
N GLU A 71 -2.28 -10.80 2.71
CA GLU A 71 -1.97 -12.02 3.48
C GLU A 71 -1.88 -11.76 4.98
N ALA A 72 -1.35 -10.61 5.40
CA ALA A 72 -1.13 -10.26 6.79
C ALA A 72 -2.33 -9.52 7.43
N GLY A 73 -3.15 -8.85 6.62
CA GLY A 73 -4.15 -7.91 7.09
C GLY A 73 -3.57 -6.52 7.35
N ASP A 74 -4.45 -5.53 7.46
CA ASP A 74 -4.05 -4.12 7.54
C ASP A 74 -3.26 -3.79 8.82
N ASP A 75 -3.65 -4.31 9.97
CA ASP A 75 -2.96 -3.98 11.24
C ASP A 75 -1.54 -4.57 11.29
N ALA A 76 -1.38 -5.83 10.88
CA ALA A 76 -0.07 -6.46 10.80
C ALA A 76 0.79 -5.82 9.71
N TYR A 77 0.20 -5.44 8.58
CA TYR A 77 0.94 -4.71 7.55
C TYR A 77 1.40 -3.34 8.04
N ASP A 78 0.56 -2.60 8.77
CA ASP A 78 0.91 -1.32 9.38
C ASP A 78 2.10 -1.46 10.35
N ASN A 79 2.03 -2.44 11.25
CA ASN A 79 3.14 -2.75 12.16
C ASN A 79 4.41 -3.16 11.41
N TYR A 80 4.28 -3.93 10.32
CA TYR A 80 5.42 -4.33 9.50
C TYR A 80 6.09 -3.13 8.83
N LEU A 81 5.31 -2.18 8.29
CA LEU A 81 5.83 -0.95 7.71
C LEU A 81 6.63 -0.17 8.74
N PHE A 82 6.07 -0.01 9.94
CA PHE A 82 6.75 0.67 11.03
C PHE A 82 8.03 -0.05 11.47
N ALA A 83 7.98 -1.36 11.71
CA ALA A 83 9.14 -2.16 12.12
C ALA A 83 10.27 -2.14 11.07
N SER A 84 9.91 -2.10 9.79
CA SER A 84 10.86 -2.03 8.67
C SER A 84 11.39 -0.63 8.35
N GLY A 85 11.03 0.40 9.14
CA GLY A 85 11.45 1.78 8.91
C GLY A 85 10.83 2.43 7.67
N GLN A 86 9.73 1.86 7.16
CA GLN A 86 8.99 2.40 6.03
C GLN A 86 7.90 3.37 6.48
N SER A 87 7.55 4.32 5.62
CA SER A 87 6.38 5.16 5.85
C SER A 87 5.10 4.31 5.86
N ASN A 88 4.29 4.51 6.89
CA ASN A 88 3.01 3.83 7.10
C ASN A 88 1.83 4.82 7.25
N ARG A 89 2.09 6.11 7.10
CA ARG A 89 1.07 7.17 7.03
C ARG A 89 1.38 8.12 5.90
N VAL A 90 0.35 8.82 5.44
CA VAL A 90 0.47 9.86 4.41
C VAL A 90 0.05 11.20 5.00
N LYS A 91 1.00 12.13 5.03
CA LYS A 91 0.83 13.48 5.58
C LYS A 91 0.62 14.49 4.45
N VAL A 92 -0.32 15.40 4.64
CA VAL A 92 -0.52 16.58 3.81
C VAL A 92 0.60 17.57 4.11
N THR A 93 1.40 17.91 3.10
CA THR A 93 2.45 18.92 3.26
C THR A 93 1.98 20.30 2.84
N SER A 94 1.07 20.39 1.88
CA SER A 94 0.43 21.64 1.48
C SER A 94 -0.92 21.39 0.83
N VAL A 95 -1.77 22.40 0.88
CA VAL A 95 -3.10 22.42 0.27
C VAL A 95 -3.12 23.50 -0.80
N LEU A 96 -3.60 23.16 -2.00
CA LEU A 96 -3.64 24.08 -3.13
C LEU A 96 -4.90 24.95 -3.08
N SER A 97 -4.77 26.23 -3.37
CA SER A 97 -5.91 27.15 -3.38
C SER A 97 -6.92 26.80 -4.48
N GLY A 98 -8.21 26.91 -4.15
CA GLY A 98 -9.33 26.53 -5.00
C GLY A 98 -9.55 25.02 -5.14
N SER A 99 -8.84 24.20 -4.37
CA SER A 99 -8.96 22.74 -4.43
C SER A 99 -10.10 22.18 -3.59
N PRO A 100 -10.59 20.96 -3.89
CA PRO A 100 -11.53 20.26 -3.02
C PRO A 100 -11.04 20.11 -1.57
N ALA A 101 -9.76 19.85 -1.36
CA ALA A 101 -9.17 19.76 -0.02
C ALA A 101 -9.25 21.09 0.75
N GLU A 102 -9.03 22.23 0.09
CA GLU A 102 -9.19 23.55 0.72
C GLU A 102 -10.65 23.79 1.12
N MET A 103 -11.61 23.41 0.27
CA MET A 103 -13.05 23.62 0.52
C MET A 103 -13.57 22.88 1.76
N ILE A 104 -13.00 21.71 2.05
CA ILE A 104 -13.36 20.93 3.24
C ILE A 104 -12.46 21.25 4.45
N GLY A 105 -11.51 22.18 4.31
CA GLY A 105 -10.69 22.66 5.42
C GLY A 105 -9.51 21.76 5.79
N LEU A 106 -9.00 20.94 4.86
CA LEU A 106 -7.72 20.25 5.08
C LEU A 106 -6.60 21.27 5.28
N GLN A 107 -5.61 20.87 6.06
CA GLN A 107 -4.46 21.67 6.45
C GLN A 107 -3.16 20.91 6.23
N SER A 108 -2.05 21.65 6.26
CA SER A 108 -0.73 21.02 6.38
C SER A 108 -0.65 20.29 7.72
N GLU A 109 0.12 19.20 7.76
CA GLU A 109 0.27 18.28 8.89
C GLU A 109 -0.89 17.30 9.12
N ASP A 110 -2.02 17.45 8.41
CA ASP A 110 -3.08 16.45 8.43
C ASP A 110 -2.56 15.09 7.94
N ILE A 111 -2.94 14.01 8.61
CA ILE A 111 -2.63 12.64 8.18
C ILE A 111 -3.88 11.99 7.62
N ILE A 112 -3.83 11.55 6.37
CA ILE A 112 -4.95 10.85 5.74
C ILE A 112 -4.96 9.41 6.25
N LEU A 113 -6.07 9.00 6.89
CA LEU A 113 -6.26 7.67 7.49
C LEU A 113 -7.05 6.75 6.57
N THR A 114 -8.17 7.24 6.04
CA THR A 114 -9.00 6.49 5.09
C THR A 114 -9.48 7.39 3.97
N TYR A 115 -9.74 6.78 2.82
CA TYR A 115 -10.36 7.43 1.67
C TYR A 115 -11.29 6.44 1.00
N ASN A 116 -12.58 6.75 0.92
CA ASN A 116 -13.60 5.87 0.36
C ASN A 116 -13.56 4.46 0.98
N ASP A 117 -13.58 4.40 2.32
CA ASP A 117 -13.45 3.19 3.14
C ASP A 117 -12.14 2.40 2.99
N GLN A 118 -11.20 2.88 2.19
CA GLN A 118 -9.88 2.26 2.02
C GLN A 118 -8.88 2.89 2.99
N ARG A 119 -8.24 2.06 3.83
CA ARG A 119 -7.19 2.53 4.72
C ARG A 119 -5.96 2.95 3.91
N ILE A 120 -5.47 4.15 4.20
CA ILE A 120 -4.34 4.78 3.53
C ILE A 120 -3.09 4.66 4.40
N MET A 121 -2.09 3.95 3.92
CA MET A 121 -0.80 3.82 4.59
C MET A 121 0.36 4.35 3.74
N ARG A 122 0.21 4.33 2.41
CA ARG A 122 1.22 4.81 1.47
C ARG A 122 0.61 5.75 0.44
N TRP A 123 1.45 6.61 -0.14
CA TRP A 123 1.04 7.54 -1.19
C TRP A 123 0.38 6.85 -2.39
N ARG A 124 0.78 5.60 -2.69
CA ARG A 124 0.19 4.79 -3.76
C ARG A 124 -1.26 4.42 -3.47
N ASP A 125 -1.63 4.25 -2.21
CA ASP A 125 -2.99 3.93 -1.81
C ASP A 125 -3.94 5.07 -2.20
N ILE A 126 -3.55 6.32 -1.91
CA ILE A 126 -4.33 7.51 -2.33
C ILE A 126 -4.48 7.54 -3.84
N ARG A 127 -3.38 7.37 -4.59
CA ARG A 127 -3.44 7.39 -6.05
C ARG A 127 -4.42 6.34 -6.58
N SER A 128 -4.33 5.10 -6.09
CA SER A 128 -5.25 4.03 -6.49
C SER A 128 -6.69 4.31 -6.07
N ALA A 129 -6.91 4.86 -4.87
CA ALA A 129 -8.24 5.12 -4.34
C ALA A 129 -8.95 6.27 -5.09
N THR A 130 -8.23 7.33 -5.47
CA THR A 130 -8.79 8.45 -6.26
C THR A 130 -9.22 8.06 -7.69
N LEU A 131 -8.77 6.91 -8.19
CA LEU A 131 -9.15 6.38 -9.51
C LEU A 131 -10.34 5.40 -9.45
N GLN A 132 -10.82 5.06 -8.26
CA GLN A 132 -11.88 4.07 -8.04
C GLN A 132 -13.19 4.75 -7.66
N GLY A 133 -14.20 4.63 -8.50
CA GLY A 133 -15.55 5.15 -8.26
C GLY A 133 -16.05 6.02 -9.41
N GLU A 134 -17.26 6.55 -9.26
CA GLU A 134 -17.91 7.35 -10.29
C GLU A 134 -17.58 8.83 -10.14
N ILE A 135 -16.94 9.43 -11.15
CA ILE A 135 -16.60 10.86 -11.16
C ILE A 135 -17.84 11.70 -10.84
N GLY A 136 -17.72 12.61 -9.87
CA GLY A 136 -18.81 13.47 -9.40
C GLY A 136 -19.57 12.93 -8.19
N SER A 137 -19.34 11.68 -7.78
CA SER A 137 -19.78 11.19 -6.47
C SER A 137 -18.94 11.81 -5.34
N TYR A 138 -19.54 11.87 -4.15
CA TYR A 138 -18.87 12.25 -2.92
C TYR A 138 -18.52 10.99 -2.12
N ILE A 139 -17.34 10.99 -1.52
CA ILE A 139 -16.83 9.89 -0.70
C ILE A 139 -16.41 10.43 0.66
N ASP A 140 -16.31 9.53 1.63
CA ASP A 140 -15.80 9.84 2.96
C ASP A 140 -14.27 9.78 3.00
N ILE A 141 -13.66 10.78 3.60
CA ILE A 141 -12.23 10.84 3.92
C ILE A 141 -12.08 11.03 5.43
N GLU A 142 -11.34 10.14 6.08
CA GLU A 142 -10.96 10.27 7.48
C GLU A 142 -9.52 10.76 7.57
N ILE A 143 -9.29 11.77 8.41
CA ILE A 143 -7.96 12.31 8.70
C ILE A 143 -7.70 12.36 10.20
N LEU A 144 -6.43 12.44 10.56
CA LEU A 144 -5.97 12.86 11.88
C LEU A 144 -5.49 14.32 11.78
N GLN A 145 -6.17 15.21 12.49
CA GLN A 145 -5.85 16.63 12.58
C GLN A 145 -5.75 17.00 14.06
N ASP A 146 -4.61 17.57 14.48
CA ASP A 146 -4.32 17.91 15.88
C ASP A 146 -4.58 16.76 16.89
N GLY A 147 -4.31 15.53 16.46
CA GLY A 147 -4.53 14.32 17.27
C GLY A 147 -5.98 13.84 17.34
N SER A 148 -6.92 14.52 16.68
CA SER A 148 -8.33 14.16 16.61
C SER A 148 -8.69 13.58 15.24
N ARG A 149 -9.51 12.53 15.23
CA ARG A 149 -10.06 11.96 13.99
C ARG A 149 -11.18 12.84 13.46
N MET A 150 -11.07 13.25 12.20
CA MET A 150 -12.02 14.11 11.52
C MET A 150 -12.50 13.40 10.26
N ASN A 151 -13.81 13.45 10.00
CA ASN A 151 -14.42 12.88 8.79
C ASN A 151 -14.98 14.00 7.93
N PHE A 152 -14.67 13.97 6.64
CA PHE A 152 -15.18 14.89 5.65
C PHE A 152 -15.76 14.15 4.47
N SER A 153 -16.67 14.81 3.76
CA SER A 153 -17.16 14.34 2.47
C SER A 153 -16.53 15.19 1.36
N ILE A 154 -15.88 14.55 0.39
CA ILE A 154 -15.13 15.21 -0.68
C ILE A 154 -15.52 14.60 -2.03
N PRO A 155 -15.61 15.37 -3.14
CA PRO A 155 -15.79 14.78 -4.45
C PRO A 155 -14.63 13.84 -4.78
N ILE A 156 -14.95 12.72 -5.40
CA ILE A 156 -13.94 11.79 -5.90
C ILE A 156 -13.01 12.47 -6.91
N GLY A 157 -11.72 12.15 -6.83
CA GLY A 157 -10.71 12.52 -7.81
C GLY A 157 -9.56 13.30 -7.18
N THR A 158 -9.07 14.30 -7.90
CA THR A 158 -7.89 15.06 -7.47
C THR A 158 -8.20 15.94 -6.26
N LEU A 159 -7.60 15.63 -5.11
CA LEU A 159 -7.82 16.36 -3.86
C LEU A 159 -7.20 17.76 -3.86
N GLY A 160 -6.11 17.97 -4.61
CA GLY A 160 -5.36 19.22 -4.64
C GLY A 160 -4.48 19.43 -3.41
N VAL A 161 -3.74 18.39 -3.02
CA VAL A 161 -2.77 18.41 -1.92
C VAL A 161 -1.41 17.92 -2.39
N GLN A 162 -0.35 18.37 -1.72
CA GLN A 162 0.95 17.72 -1.76
C GLN A 162 1.08 16.77 -0.58
N LEU A 163 1.75 15.65 -0.81
CA LEU A 163 1.80 14.53 0.13
C LEU A 163 3.24 14.12 0.43
N ALA A 164 3.48 13.71 1.67
CA ALA A 164 4.70 13.04 2.08
C ALA A 164 4.38 11.75 2.85
N GLY A 165 5.21 10.73 2.67
CA GLY A 165 5.19 9.56 3.54
C GLY A 165 5.80 9.90 4.90
N VAL A 166 5.13 9.54 5.97
CA VAL A 166 5.66 9.65 7.33
C VAL A 166 5.55 8.31 8.05
N GLN A 167 6.42 8.12 9.03
CA GLN A 167 6.39 6.96 9.91
C GLN A 167 5.74 7.38 11.24
N LEU A 168 4.70 6.67 11.66
CA LEU A 168 3.97 6.94 12.88
C LEU A 168 3.65 5.61 13.58
N GLU A 169 3.79 5.55 14.90
CA GLU A 169 3.50 4.34 15.66
C GLU A 169 2.04 3.89 15.46
N PRO A 170 1.79 2.63 15.05
CA PRO A 170 0.43 2.14 14.88
C PRO A 170 -0.37 2.23 16.19
N GLN A 171 -1.49 2.95 16.17
CA GLN A 171 -2.41 3.06 17.30
C GLN A 171 -3.44 1.92 17.30
N ASN A 172 -2.97 0.69 17.16
CA ASN A 172 -3.85 -0.48 17.16
C ASN A 172 -4.39 -0.65 18.59
N GLN A 173 -5.67 -0.31 18.80
CA GLN A 173 -6.35 -0.64 20.05
C GLN A 173 -6.49 -2.17 20.15
N PRO A 174 -6.26 -2.76 21.33
CA PRO A 174 -6.52 -4.19 21.57
C PRO A 174 -8.00 -4.54 21.42
#